data_AF-B1YFE8-F1
#
_entry.id   AF-B1YFE8-F1
#
_cell.length_a   1.000
_cell.length_b   1.000
_cell.length_c   1.000
_cell.angle_alpha   90.00
_cell.angle_beta   90.00
_cell.angle_gamma   90.00
#
_symmetry.space_group_name_H-M   'P 1'
#
loop_
_entity.id
_entity.type
_entity.pdbx_description
1 polymer ?
#
loop_
_entity_poly.entity_id
_entity_poly.type
_entity_poly.pdbx_seq_one_letter_code
_entity_poly.pdbx_strand_id
1 'polypeptide(L)'
;MILRHLTHRRFLPAIVARGGLSVKDTGGDYLQFEFEPPSDRLFKTIHDTRSSNELPWDETDTVALDFDFVKMQAADIEVLEQVKDATWTVEPESNVGPSRFVKSFLSLGYLTEESREQLSEYY
;
A
#
# COMPACT_ATOMS: atom_id res chain seq x y z
N MET A 1 0.51 -14.23 -5.57
CA MET A 1 0.05 -13.58 -4.34
C MET A 1 0.65 -12.19 -4.28
N ILE A 2 -0.15 -11.16 -4.01
CA ILE A 2 0.32 -9.78 -3.93
C ILE A 2 -0.11 -9.12 -2.62
N LEU A 3 0.69 -8.14 -2.19
CA LEU A 3 0.33 -7.16 -1.15
C LEU A 3 0.22 -5.79 -1.81
N ARG A 4 -0.98 -5.23 -1.85
CA ARG A 4 -1.27 -3.93 -2.46
C ARG A 4 -1.20 -2.82 -1.42
N HIS A 5 -0.37 -1.82 -1.67
CA HIS A 5 -0.33 -0.58 -0.91
C HIS A 5 -0.93 0.55 -1.73
N LEU A 6 -1.84 1.32 -1.13
CA LEU A 6 -2.44 2.48 -1.77
C LEU A 6 -1.83 3.75 -1.20
N THR A 7 -1.29 4.60 -2.07
CA THR A 7 -0.66 5.86 -1.69
C THR A 7 -1.11 6.99 -2.61
N HIS A 8 -0.87 8.23 -2.19
CA HIS A 8 -1.13 9.40 -3.02
C HIS A 8 0.09 9.70 -3.89
N ARG A 9 -0.12 10.03 -5.17
CA ARG A 9 0.95 10.38 -6.13
C ARG A 9 1.99 11.38 -5.60
N ARG A 10 1.60 12.33 -4.75
CA ARG A 10 2.50 13.35 -4.17
C ARG A 10 3.61 12.75 -3.30
N PHE A 11 3.40 11.54 -2.76
CA PHE A 11 4.38 10.85 -1.93
C PHE A 11 5.37 10.02 -2.77
N LEU A 12 5.07 9.75 -4.04
CA LEU A 12 5.91 8.92 -4.90
C LEU A 12 7.34 9.44 -5.06
N PRO A 13 7.61 10.74 -5.29
CA PRO A 13 8.98 11.23 -5.36
C PRO A 13 9.81 10.89 -4.11
N ALA A 14 9.21 11.01 -2.92
CA ALA A 14 9.89 10.71 -1.67
C ALA A 14 10.05 9.19 -1.46
N ILE A 15 9.07 8.37 -1.87
CA ILE A 15 9.13 6.90 -1.82
C ILE A 15 10.23 6.38 -2.75
N VAL A 16 10.33 6.91 -3.97
CA VAL A 16 11.34 6.54 -4.97
C VAL A 16 12.73 6.99 -4.50
N ALA A 17 12.88 8.24 -4.07
CA ALA A 17 14.18 8.77 -3.61
C ALA A 17 14.76 7.97 -2.43
N ARG A 18 13.93 7.40 -1.56
CA ARG A 18 14.38 6.55 -0.44
C ARG A 18 14.46 5.05 -0.77
N GLY A 19 13.97 4.64 -1.93
CA GLY A 19 13.96 3.24 -2.37
C GLY A 19 12.95 2.32 -1.67
N GLY A 20 11.90 2.87 -1.03
CA GLY A 20 10.92 2.04 -0.33
C GLY A 20 9.80 2.81 0.38
N LEU A 21 8.81 2.06 0.84
CA LEU A 21 7.77 2.55 1.76
C LEU A 21 8.33 2.64 3.17
N SER A 22 7.98 3.70 3.89
CA SER A 22 8.32 3.86 5.30
C SER A 22 7.09 4.18 6.12
N VAL A 23 7.04 3.67 7.35
CA VAL A 23 6.01 4.04 8.34
C VAL A 23 5.92 5.54 8.60
N LYS A 24 6.98 6.29 8.30
CA LYS A 24 6.97 7.77 8.33
C LYS A 24 5.94 8.38 7.37
N ASP A 25 5.53 7.63 6.35
CA ASP A 25 4.55 8.05 5.34
C ASP A 25 3.12 7.71 5.76
N THR A 26 2.93 6.81 6.74
CA THR A 26 1.62 6.29 7.16
C THR A 26 1.13 6.86 8.49
N GLY A 27 2.01 7.53 9.25
CA GLY A 27 1.66 8.14 10.54
C GLY A 27 1.41 7.12 11.66
N GLY A 28 1.73 5.84 11.45
CA GLY A 28 1.61 4.76 12.42
C GLY A 28 2.88 3.91 12.51
N ASP A 29 2.85 2.81 13.27
CA ASP A 29 4.01 1.91 13.46
C ASP A 29 4.14 0.83 12.38
N TYR A 30 3.16 0.76 11.47
CA TYR A 30 3.04 -0.29 10.46
C TYR A 30 2.71 0.30 9.08
N LEU A 31 3.30 -0.33 8.06
CA LEU A 31 2.85 -0.23 6.69
C LEU A 31 1.67 -1.17 6.52
N GLN A 32 0.59 -0.67 5.92
CA GLN A 32 -0.61 -1.45 5.73
C GLN A 32 -0.83 -1.77 4.24
N PHE A 33 -1.32 -2.99 4.01
CA PHE A 33 -1.56 -3.55 2.69
C PHE A 33 -2.91 -4.26 2.63
N GLU A 34 -3.49 -4.29 1.45
CA GLU A 34 -4.54 -5.23 1.07
C GLU A 34 -3.88 -6.50 0.51
N PHE A 35 -4.17 -7.65 1.11
CA PHE A 35 -3.63 -8.94 0.65
C PHE A 35 -4.57 -9.58 -0.35
N GLU A 36 -4.03 -9.95 -1.51
CA GLU A 36 -4.78 -10.59 -2.60
C GLU A 36 -6.13 -9.90 -2.87
N PRO A 37 -6.13 -8.62 -3.31
CA PRO A 37 -7.35 -7.90 -3.62
C PRO A 37 -8.22 -8.73 -4.59
N PRO A 38 -9.47 -9.06 -4.23
CA PRO A 38 -10.37 -9.79 -5.13
C PRO A 38 -10.89 -8.89 -6.26
N SER A 39 -10.74 -7.57 -6.13
CA SER A 39 -11.12 -6.58 -7.13
C SER A 39 -10.39 -5.25 -6.90
N ASP A 40 -10.40 -4.35 -7.89
CA ASP A 40 -9.88 -2.98 -7.73
C ASP A 40 -10.85 -2.04 -6.99
N ARG A 41 -11.85 -2.57 -6.27
CA ARG A 41 -12.87 -1.74 -5.62
C ARG A 41 -12.25 -0.78 -4.60
N LEU A 42 -11.34 -1.26 -3.74
CA LEU A 42 -10.68 -0.40 -2.77
C LEU A 42 -9.88 0.72 -3.46
N PHE A 43 -9.13 0.39 -4.51
CA PHE A 43 -8.41 1.37 -5.31
C PHE A 43 -9.35 2.45 -5.90
N LYS A 44 -10.51 2.02 -6.42
CA LYS A 44 -11.50 2.92 -7.02
C LYS A 44 -12.26 3.78 -6.02
N THR A 45 -12.32 3.42 -4.74
CA THR A 45 -13.15 4.14 -3.75
C THR A 45 -12.35 4.73 -2.59
N ILE A 46 -11.03 4.58 -2.56
CA ILE A 46 -10.23 5.04 -1.41
C ILE A 46 -10.27 6.55 -1.23
N HIS A 47 -10.43 7.30 -2.32
CA HIS A 47 -10.56 8.74 -2.28
C HIS A 47 -11.81 9.21 -1.52
N ASP A 48 -12.92 8.48 -1.62
CA ASP A 48 -14.15 8.74 -0.84
C ASP A 48 -13.92 8.57 0.66
N THR A 49 -13.06 7.61 1.06
CA THR A 49 -12.75 7.36 2.47
C THR A 49 -11.73 8.36 3.05
N ARG A 50 -10.79 8.85 2.24
CA ARG A 50 -9.68 9.73 2.67
C ARG A 50 -9.99 11.23 2.53
N SER A 51 -11.01 11.59 1.76
CA SER A 51 -11.44 12.99 1.54
C SER A 51 -12.05 13.68 2.76
N SER A 52 -12.29 12.95 3.86
CA SER A 52 -12.99 13.50 5.03
C SER A 52 -12.16 14.42 5.92
N ASN A 53 -10.81 14.37 5.89
CA ASN A 53 -10.03 15.10 6.92
C ASN A 53 -8.77 15.85 6.50
N GLU A 54 -8.19 15.72 5.29
CA GLU A 54 -7.04 16.57 4.90
C GLU A 54 -6.72 16.38 3.41
N LEU A 55 -7.28 17.26 2.57
CA LEU A 55 -7.27 17.27 1.10
C LEU A 55 -8.06 16.12 0.43
N PRO A 56 -9.06 16.41 -0.42
CA PRO A 56 -9.72 15.39 -1.20
C PRO A 56 -8.70 14.78 -2.16
N TRP A 57 -8.50 13.46 -2.04
CA TRP A 57 -7.80 12.71 -3.07
C TRP A 57 -8.74 12.70 -4.29
N ASP A 58 -8.22 12.98 -5.48
CA ASP A 58 -8.95 12.69 -6.71
C ASP A 58 -8.73 11.23 -7.14
N GLU A 59 -9.58 10.71 -8.03
CA GLU A 59 -9.39 9.40 -8.67
C GLU A 59 -8.01 9.28 -9.32
N THR A 60 -7.47 10.40 -9.84
CA THR A 60 -6.14 10.47 -10.46
C THR A 60 -4.98 10.57 -9.48
N ASP A 61 -5.26 10.81 -8.20
CA ASP A 61 -4.23 10.98 -7.17
C ASP A 61 -3.82 9.66 -6.51
N THR A 62 -4.65 8.61 -6.63
CA THR A 62 -4.41 7.32 -6.00
C THR A 62 -3.49 6.46 -6.87
N VAL A 63 -2.43 5.91 -6.27
CA VAL A 63 -1.52 4.98 -6.92
C VAL A 63 -1.47 3.68 -6.13
N ALA A 64 -1.58 2.56 -6.85
CA ALA A 64 -1.44 1.22 -6.29
C ALA A 64 -0.01 0.71 -6.50
N LEU A 65 0.62 0.32 -5.40
CA LEU A 65 1.93 -0.31 -5.39
C LEU A 65 1.75 -1.76 -4.97
N ASP A 66 1.86 -2.67 -5.93
CA ASP A 66 1.70 -4.11 -5.70
C ASP A 66 3.07 -4.74 -5.45
N PHE A 67 3.18 -5.41 -4.30
CA PHE A 67 4.37 -6.12 -3.86
C PHE A 67 4.22 -7.62 -4.06
N ASP A 68 5.27 -8.26 -4.54
CA ASP A 68 5.37 -9.71 -4.72
C ASP A 68 5.54 -10.38 -3.34
N PHE A 69 4.42 -10.88 -2.81
CA PHE A 69 4.40 -11.50 -1.50
C PHE A 69 5.26 -12.76 -1.42
N VAL A 70 5.38 -13.52 -2.51
CA VAL A 70 6.20 -14.74 -2.54
C VAL A 70 7.68 -14.37 -2.39
N LYS A 71 8.14 -13.32 -3.08
CA LYS A 71 9.50 -12.80 -2.91
C LYS A 71 9.75 -12.26 -1.51
N MET A 72 8.77 -11.58 -0.92
CA MET A 72 8.87 -11.09 0.46
C MET A 72 9.00 -12.24 1.46
N GLN A 73 8.19 -13.30 1.32
CA GLN A 73 8.29 -14.49 2.16
C GLN A 73 9.63 -15.20 2.01
N ALA A 74 10.14 -15.33 0.77
CA ALA A 74 11.45 -15.92 0.52
C ALA A 74 12.63 -15.11 1.10
N ALA A 75 12.39 -13.83 1.43
CA ALA A 75 13.35 -12.93 2.06
C ALA A 75 13.10 -12.78 3.58
N ASP A 76 12.30 -13.66 4.19
CA ASP A 76 11.96 -13.65 5.61
C ASP A 76 11.35 -12.32 6.11
N ILE A 77 10.63 -11.61 5.24
CA ILE A 77 9.92 -10.39 5.63
C ILE A 77 8.69 -10.77 6.46
N GLU A 78 8.65 -10.30 7.70
CA GLU A 78 7.51 -10.51 8.60
C GLU A 78 6.29 -9.72 8.12
N VAL A 79 5.20 -10.44 7.83
CA VAL A 79 3.90 -9.89 7.44
C VAL A 79 2.85 -10.34 8.46
N LEU A 80 2.34 -9.39 9.24
CA LEU A 80 1.39 -9.63 10.32
C LEU A 80 -0.04 -9.61 9.80
N GLU A 81 -0.87 -10.50 10.34
CA GLU A 81 -2.30 -10.57 10.00
C GLU A 81 -3.15 -9.56 10.75
N GLN A 82 -2.73 -9.20 11.97
CA GLN A 82 -3.41 -8.26 12.85
C GLN A 82 -2.40 -7.47 13.67
N VAL A 83 -2.73 -6.21 13.97
CA VAL A 83 -2.00 -5.35 14.89
C VAL A 83 -2.99 -4.67 15.83
N LYS A 84 -2.58 -4.38 17.08
CA LYS A 84 -3.46 -3.83 18.13
C LYS A 84 -4.06 -2.47 17.77
N ASP A 85 -3.38 -1.69 16.94
CA ASP A 85 -3.74 -0.31 16.59
C ASP A 85 -3.93 -0.15 15.07
N ALA A 86 -4.66 -1.08 14.43
CA ALA A 86 -4.93 -0.99 13.00
C ALA A 86 -5.84 0.22 12.71
N THR A 87 -5.26 1.26 12.09
CA THR A 87 -5.94 2.54 11.81
C THR A 87 -6.94 2.48 10.66
N TRP A 88 -7.03 1.37 9.93
CA TRP A 88 -7.96 1.23 8.81
C TRP A 88 -9.16 0.37 9.19
N THR A 89 -10.26 1.04 9.47
CA THR A 89 -11.62 0.48 9.59
C THR A 89 -12.32 0.48 8.23
N VAL A 90 -11.69 -0.08 7.19
CA VAL A 90 -12.50 -0.59 6.07
C VAL A 90 -12.94 -1.96 6.50
N GLU A 91 -14.20 -2.09 6.90
CA GLU A 91 -14.77 -3.41 7.14
C GLU A 91 -14.54 -4.26 5.88
N PRO A 92 -14.12 -5.52 6.03
CA PRO A 92 -13.97 -6.42 4.90
C PRO A 92 -15.34 -6.65 4.27
N GLU A 93 -15.73 -5.78 3.35
CA GLU A 93 -16.77 -6.09 2.40
C GLU A 93 -16.26 -7.21 1.49
N SER A 94 -17.17 -8.01 0.93
CA SER A 94 -16.86 -9.17 0.07
C SER A 94 -15.97 -8.89 -1.15
N ASN A 95 -15.60 -7.63 -1.39
CA ASN A 95 -14.85 -7.16 -2.54
C ASN A 95 -13.52 -6.46 -2.16
N VAL A 96 -13.12 -6.50 -0.89
CA VAL A 96 -11.85 -5.96 -0.39
C VAL A 96 -11.06 -7.09 0.26
N GLY A 97 -9.78 -7.23 -0.09
CA GLY A 97 -8.89 -8.24 0.45
C GLY A 97 -8.58 -8.03 1.94
N PRO A 98 -8.19 -9.08 2.67
CA PRO A 98 -7.84 -8.94 4.09
C PRO A 98 -6.64 -8.01 4.28
N SER A 99 -6.64 -7.24 5.37
CA SER A 99 -5.51 -6.39 5.72
C SER A 99 -4.30 -7.20 6.17
N ARG A 100 -3.11 -6.72 5.80
CA ARG A 100 -1.80 -7.22 6.24
C ARG A 100 -0.87 -6.07 6.58
N PHE A 101 0.06 -6.32 7.49
CA PHE A 101 0.91 -5.28 8.06
C PHE A 101 2.39 -5.66 7.98
N VAL A 102 3.24 -4.72 7.55
CA VAL A 102 4.69 -4.86 7.56
C VAL A 102 5.28 -3.81 8.47
N LYS A 103 6.26 -4.18 9.27
CA LYS A 103 6.89 -3.25 10.22
C LYS A 103 7.93 -2.36 9.52
N SER A 104 7.93 -1.08 9.87
CA SER A 104 8.98 -0.10 9.55
C SER A 104 9.20 0.25 8.07
N PHE A 105 9.84 -0.59 7.28
CA PHE A 105 10.30 -0.26 5.93
C PHE A 105 10.14 -1.42 4.96
N LEU A 106 9.66 -1.15 3.75
CA LEU A 106 9.55 -2.13 2.68
C LEU A 106 10.19 -1.61 1.39
N SER A 107 11.21 -2.32 0.90
CA SER A 107 11.96 -1.95 -0.29
C SER A 107 11.12 -2.06 -1.58
N LEU A 108 11.30 -1.11 -2.50
CA LEU A 108 10.71 -1.18 -3.86
C LEU A 108 11.25 -2.36 -4.69
N GLY A 109 12.35 -2.98 -4.26
CA GLY A 109 12.87 -4.22 -4.87
C GLY A 109 11.87 -5.38 -4.84
N TYR A 110 10.90 -5.34 -3.93
CA TYR A 110 9.85 -6.35 -3.82
C TYR A 110 8.60 -6.04 -4.66
N LEU A 111 8.56 -4.94 -5.41
CA LEU A 111 7.45 -4.66 -6.30
C LEU A 111 7.30 -5.73 -7.39
N THR A 112 6.06 -5.90 -7.86
CA THR A 112 5.79 -6.58 -9.12
C THR A 112 6.44 -5.81 -10.28
N GLU A 113 6.57 -6.45 -11.44
CA GLU A 113 7.09 -5.78 -12.64
C GLU A 113 6.20 -4.63 -13.08
N GLU A 114 4.89 -4.85 -13.12
CA GLU A 114 3.89 -3.84 -13.46
C GLU A 114 3.98 -2.59 -12.55
N SER A 115 4.06 -2.75 -11.23
CA SER A 115 4.21 -1.59 -10.34
C SER A 115 5.57 -0.92 -10.43
N ARG A 116 6.64 -1.63 -10.82
CA ARG A 116 7.93 -0.97 -11.12
C ARG A 116 7.85 -0.10 -12.36
N GLU A 117 7.16 -0.57 -13.41
CA GLU A 117 6.95 0.21 -14.63
C GLU A 117 6.16 1.48 -14.36
N GLN A 118 5.12 1.42 -13.52
CA GLN A 118 4.37 2.60 -13.08
C GLN A 118 5.24 3.62 -12.34
N LEU A 119 6.25 3.17 -11.59
CA LEU A 119 7.19 4.07 -10.91
C LEU A 119 8.28 4.65 -11.83
N SER A 120 8.46 4.11 -13.04
CA SER A 120 9.51 4.56 -13.96
C SER A 120 9.39 6.04 -14.34
N GLU A 121 8.17 6.60 -14.31
CA GLU A 121 7.89 8.01 -14.57
C GLU A 121 8.40 8.97 -13.48
N TYR A 122 8.82 8.43 -12.33
CA TYR A 122 9.26 9.18 -11.15
C TYR A 122 10.77 9.06 -10.87
N TYR A 123 11.52 8.35 -11.72
CA TYR A 123 12.99 8.29 -11.71
C TYR A 123 13.59 9.38 -12.61
#